data_AF-A0A6B9FKW4-F1
#
_entry.id   AF-A0A6B9FKW4-F1
#
_cell.length_a   1.000
_cell.length_b   1.000
_cell.length_c   1.000
_cell.angle_alpha   90.00
_cell.angle_beta   90.00
_cell.angle_gamma   90.00
#
_symmetry.space_group_name_H-M   'P 1'
#
loop_
_entity.id
_entity.type
_entity.pdbx_description
1 polymer ?
#
loop_
_entity_poly.entity_id
_entity_poly.type
_entity_poly.pdbx_seq_one_letter_code
_entity_poly.pdbx_strand_id
1 'polypeptide(L)'
;MLGAEGALCFTASPLPVVGRVPGARRAAGVALAYAAEDAEITGADRFSLIMVDAEGDEVQRLGSFDEDDVVAVWRDIAARAGLVRMIVREDGALVPVCQQIGRLVLGQVRMRRRHAGLGRRRPRFLTRRKTGRLPARPQIHRGENEIIARN
;
A
#
# COMPACT_ATOMS: atom_id res chain seq x y z
N MET A 1 -38.50 -18.43 0.09
CA MET A 1 -37.68 -17.58 0.99
C MET A 1 -37.07 -16.48 0.11
N LEU A 2 -37.82 -15.39 -0.11
CA LEU A 2 -37.41 -14.29 -0.99
C LEU A 2 -36.72 -13.22 -0.12
N GLY A 3 -35.43 -13.02 -0.36
CA GLY A 3 -34.64 -11.98 0.30
C GLY A 3 -35.06 -10.61 -0.23
N ALA A 4 -35.40 -9.70 0.69
CA ALA A 4 -35.65 -8.31 0.37
C ALA A 4 -34.31 -7.60 0.12
N GLU A 5 -33.97 -7.35 -1.14
CA GLU A 5 -33.03 -6.29 -1.47
C GLU A 5 -33.74 -4.96 -1.23
N GLY A 6 -33.50 -4.37 -0.06
CA GLY A 6 -33.94 -3.01 0.22
C GLY A 6 -33.22 -2.03 -0.69
N ALA A 7 -33.93 -1.51 -1.70
CA ALA A 7 -33.44 -0.42 -2.52
C ALA A 7 -33.16 0.79 -1.61
N LEU A 8 -31.89 1.12 -1.43
CA LEU A 8 -31.47 2.32 -0.71
C LEU A 8 -31.87 3.54 -1.54
N CYS A 9 -32.95 4.21 -1.16
CA CYS A 9 -33.33 5.49 -1.73
C CYS A 9 -32.46 6.58 -1.09
N PHE A 10 -31.57 7.19 -1.87
CA PHE A 10 -30.76 8.31 -1.44
C PHE A 10 -31.43 9.62 -1.87
N THR A 11 -31.58 10.57 -0.93
CA THR A 11 -31.90 11.95 -1.29
C THR A 11 -30.64 12.61 -1.84
N ALA A 12 -30.77 13.44 -2.87
CA ALA A 12 -29.62 14.13 -3.46
C ALA A 12 -29.03 15.09 -2.42
N SER A 13 -27.81 14.82 -1.98
CA SER A 13 -27.05 15.71 -1.11
C SER A 13 -26.29 16.72 -1.95
N PRO A 14 -26.25 18.01 -1.57
CA PRO A 14 -25.35 18.98 -2.19
C PRO A 14 -23.87 18.72 -1.84
N LEU A 15 -23.61 17.89 -0.83
CA LEU A 15 -22.26 17.44 -0.48
C LEU A 15 -21.85 16.24 -1.33
N PRO A 16 -20.58 16.16 -1.77
CA PRO A 16 -20.09 15.02 -2.52
C PRO A 16 -20.25 13.74 -1.71
N VAL A 17 -20.87 12.72 -2.32
CA VAL A 17 -20.91 11.39 -1.72
C VAL A 17 -19.56 10.74 -1.96
N VAL A 18 -18.79 10.59 -0.88
CA VAL A 18 -17.47 9.96 -0.90
C VAL A 18 -17.55 8.60 -0.20
N GLY A 19 -17.16 7.52 -0.88
CA GLY A 19 -17.17 6.19 -0.26
C GLY A 19 -17.27 5.02 -1.21
N ARG A 20 -17.84 3.91 -0.72
CA ARG A 20 -17.98 2.65 -1.49
C ARG A 20 -19.37 2.45 -2.11
N VAL A 21 -20.24 3.45 -2.02
CA VAL A 21 -21.59 3.41 -2.61
C VAL A 21 -21.49 3.55 -4.14
N PRO A 22 -22.31 2.84 -4.92
CA PRO A 22 -22.37 3.04 -6.37
C PRO A 22 -22.57 4.52 -6.74
N GLY A 23 -21.78 5.04 -7.68
CA GLY A 23 -21.82 6.46 -8.11
C GLY A 23 -21.06 7.44 -7.21
N ALA A 24 -20.56 7.02 -6.05
CA ALA A 24 -19.72 7.85 -5.19
C ALA A 24 -18.31 7.99 -5.76
N ARG A 25 -17.73 9.20 -5.68
CA ARG A 25 -16.29 9.39 -5.91
C ARG A 25 -15.51 8.75 -4.75
N ARG A 26 -14.32 8.22 -5.03
CA ARG A 26 -13.44 7.63 -4.02
C ARG A 26 -12.23 8.53 -3.81
N ALA A 27 -12.08 9.04 -2.59
CA ALA A 27 -10.85 9.72 -2.21
C ALA A 27 -9.68 8.72 -2.22
N ALA A 28 -8.58 9.11 -2.87
CA ALA A 28 -7.31 8.39 -2.88
C ALA A 28 -6.26 9.10 -2.02
N GLY A 29 -6.35 10.43 -1.89
CA GLY A 29 -5.38 11.24 -1.17
C GLY A 29 -5.96 12.49 -0.51
N VAL A 30 -5.13 13.10 0.33
CA VAL A 30 -5.34 14.46 0.85
C VAL A 30 -4.16 15.29 0.41
N ALA A 31 -4.42 16.26 -0.47
CA ALA A 31 -3.46 17.18 -1.03
C ALA A 31 -3.35 18.45 -0.17
N LEU A 32 -2.12 18.89 0.08
CA LEU A 32 -1.80 20.20 0.63
C LEU A 32 -1.38 21.12 -0.51
N ALA A 33 -2.02 22.28 -0.62
CA ALA A 33 -1.75 23.26 -1.66
C ALA A 33 -1.63 24.67 -1.06
N TYR A 34 -0.80 25.53 -1.64
CA TYR A 34 -0.78 26.95 -1.28
C TYR A 34 -2.10 27.60 -1.73
N ALA A 35 -2.75 28.36 -0.84
CA ALA A 35 -4.02 29.02 -1.11
C ALA A 35 -3.77 30.50 -1.43
N ALA A 36 -3.27 30.77 -2.65
CA ALA A 36 -2.83 32.11 -3.05
C ALA A 36 -3.89 33.20 -2.84
N GLU A 37 -5.14 32.93 -3.21
CA GLU A 37 -6.25 33.88 -3.03
C GLU A 37 -6.50 34.20 -1.55
N ASP A 38 -6.56 33.17 -0.69
CA ASP A 38 -6.75 33.37 0.74
C ASP A 38 -5.55 34.10 1.37
N ALA A 39 -4.35 33.80 0.90
CA ALA A 39 -3.13 34.44 1.37
C ALA A 39 -3.10 35.94 1.02
N GLU A 40 -3.53 36.28 -0.19
CA GLU A 40 -3.67 37.68 -0.62
C GLU A 40 -4.73 38.42 0.20
N ILE A 41 -5.88 37.79 0.47
CA ILE A 41 -6.98 38.38 1.26
C ILE A 41 -6.56 38.62 2.71
N THR A 42 -5.85 37.66 3.31
CA THR A 42 -5.47 37.72 4.74
C THR A 42 -4.15 38.45 4.98
N GLY A 43 -3.31 38.61 3.96
CA GLY A 43 -1.97 39.16 4.08
C GLY A 43 -0.98 38.25 4.81
N ALA A 44 -1.29 36.95 4.93
CA ALA A 44 -0.49 35.94 5.61
C ALA A 44 -0.53 34.62 4.82
N ASP A 45 0.43 33.72 5.03
CA ASP A 45 0.46 32.46 4.31
C ASP A 45 -0.74 31.56 4.67
N ARG A 46 -1.42 31.07 3.62
CA ARG A 46 -2.59 30.20 3.73
C ARG A 46 -2.43 28.95 2.87
N PHE A 47 -2.97 27.85 3.37
CA PHE A 47 -2.86 26.54 2.76
C PHE A 47 -4.21 25.84 2.72
N SER A 48 -4.55 25.26 1.58
CA SER A 48 -5.77 24.47 1.41
C SER A 48 -5.49 22.98 1.57
N LEU A 49 -6.37 22.30 2.30
CA LEU A 49 -6.42 20.84 2.32
C LEU A 49 -7.55 20.36 1.41
N ILE A 50 -7.21 19.47 0.47
CA ILE A 50 -8.11 19.04 -0.60
C ILE A 50 -8.13 17.51 -0.64
N MET A 51 -9.32 16.91 -0.56
CA MET A 51 -9.48 15.49 -0.87
C MET A 51 -9.49 15.31 -2.39
N VAL A 52 -8.70 14.37 -2.88
CA VAL A 52 -8.54 14.06 -4.30
C VAL A 52 -8.85 12.60 -4.59
N ASP A 53 -9.33 12.30 -5.79
CA ASP A 53 -9.54 10.93 -6.26
C ASP A 53 -8.28 10.30 -6.85
N ALA A 54 -8.41 9.11 -7.45
CA ALA A 54 -7.28 8.35 -7.97
C ALA A 54 -6.68 8.98 -9.24
N GLU A 55 -7.49 9.74 -9.98
CA GLU A 55 -7.14 10.50 -11.16
C GLU A 55 -6.47 11.84 -10.79
N GLY A 56 -6.65 12.28 -9.54
CA GLY A 56 -6.07 13.51 -9.00
C GLY A 56 -7.06 14.69 -9.04
N ASP A 57 -8.31 14.45 -9.40
CA ASP A 57 -9.34 15.49 -9.41
C ASP A 57 -9.72 15.86 -7.98
N GLU A 58 -10.05 17.15 -7.78
CA GLU A 58 -10.61 17.63 -6.52
C GLU A 58 -11.99 16.99 -6.29
N VAL A 59 -12.11 16.29 -5.16
CA VAL A 59 -13.37 15.72 -4.65
C VAL A 59 -14.02 16.71 -3.70
N GLN A 60 -13.23 17.30 -2.80
CA GLN A 60 -13.72 18.27 -1.82
C GLN A 60 -12.59 19.05 -1.16
N ARG A 61 -12.75 20.38 -1.08
CA ARG A 61 -11.93 21.23 -0.21
C ARG A 61 -12.38 21.13 1.24
N LEU A 62 -11.45 20.84 2.14
CA LEU A 62 -11.71 20.70 3.57
C LEU A 62 -11.61 22.03 4.32
N GLY A 63 -10.85 22.98 3.78
CA GLY A 63 -10.69 24.32 4.35
C GLY A 63 -9.34 24.95 4.03
N SER A 64 -9.17 26.16 4.53
CA SER A 64 -7.95 26.97 4.49
C SER A 64 -7.37 27.08 5.89
N PHE A 65 -6.06 26.90 6.03
CA PHE A 65 -5.32 26.81 7.30
C PHE A 65 -4.05 27.67 7.23
N ASP A 66 -3.57 28.14 8.37
CA ASP A 66 -2.27 28.80 8.50
C ASP A 66 -1.12 27.77 8.55
N GLU A 67 0.11 28.26 8.53
CA GLU A 67 1.32 27.42 8.55
C GLU A 67 1.49 26.61 9.84
N ASP A 68 1.03 27.15 10.98
CA ASP A 68 1.24 26.56 12.31
C ASP A 68 0.46 25.24 12.46
N ASP A 69 -0.77 25.20 11.94
CA ASP A 69 -1.68 24.06 12.15
C ASP A 69 -1.79 23.12 10.94
N VAL A 70 -1.59 23.63 9.71
CA VAL A 70 -1.97 22.89 8.49
C VAL A 70 -1.31 21.50 8.41
N VAL A 71 -0.04 21.39 8.78
CA VAL A 71 0.70 20.13 8.69
C VAL A 71 0.17 19.10 9.69
N ALA A 72 -0.20 19.54 10.90
CA ALA A 72 -0.76 18.68 11.93
C ALA A 72 -2.14 18.16 11.52
N VAL A 73 -3.01 19.06 11.05
CA VAL A 73 -4.36 18.73 10.56
C VAL A 73 -4.29 17.78 9.38
N TRP A 74 -3.44 18.07 8.39
CA TRP A 74 -3.22 17.23 7.22
C TRP A 74 -2.78 15.81 7.58
N ARG A 75 -1.86 15.67 8.54
CA ARG A 75 -1.38 14.37 9.02
C ARG A 75 -2.48 13.59 9.73
N ASP A 76 -3.26 14.23 10.60
CA ASP A 76 -4.35 13.59 11.33
C ASP A 76 -5.44 13.09 10.37
N ILE A 77 -5.93 13.95 9.48
CA ILE A 77 -6.97 13.60 8.51
C ILE A 77 -6.52 12.43 7.63
N ALA A 78 -5.32 12.51 7.06
CA ALA A 78 -4.79 11.45 6.21
C ALA A 78 -4.64 10.13 6.97
N ALA A 79 -4.15 10.15 8.21
CA ALA A 79 -3.97 8.95 9.03
C ALA A 79 -5.32 8.30 9.41
N ARG A 80 -6.28 9.11 9.87
CA ARG A 80 -7.62 8.63 10.26
C ARG A 80 -8.39 8.08 9.07
N ALA A 81 -8.35 8.78 7.93
CA ALA A 81 -8.99 8.33 6.70
C ALA A 81 -8.25 7.16 6.04
N GLY A 82 -6.94 7.01 6.30
CA GLY A 82 -6.11 6.03 5.62
C GLY A 82 -5.75 6.43 4.19
N LEU A 83 -5.72 7.73 3.92
CA LEU A 83 -5.46 8.31 2.60
C LEU A 83 -3.98 8.66 2.45
N VAL A 84 -3.52 8.73 1.20
CA VAL A 84 -2.15 9.12 0.90
C VAL A 84 -2.00 10.63 1.12
N ARG A 85 -0.93 11.04 1.79
CA ARG A 85 -0.55 12.45 1.91
C ARG A 85 0.10 12.93 0.61
N MET A 86 -0.42 14.00 0.04
CA MET A 86 0.05 14.57 -1.22
C MET A 86 0.29 16.08 -1.10
N ILE A 87 1.13 16.65 -1.96
CA ILE A 87 1.39 18.08 -2.08
C ILE A 87 1.12 18.48 -3.54
N VAL A 88 0.44 19.61 -3.73
CA VAL A 88 0.36 20.30 -5.02
C VAL A 88 1.59 21.21 -5.12
N ARG A 89 2.46 20.94 -6.08
CA ARG A 89 3.63 21.76 -6.35
C ARG A 89 3.25 23.05 -7.08
N GLU A 90 4.20 23.97 -7.19
CA GLU A 90 4.04 25.24 -7.93
C GLU A 90 3.66 25.03 -9.41
N ASP A 91 4.10 23.92 -10.02
CA ASP A 91 3.73 23.53 -11.39
C ASP A 91 2.32 22.92 -11.48
N GLY A 92 1.57 22.89 -10.38
CA GLY A 92 0.24 22.28 -10.27
C GLY A 92 0.29 20.75 -10.16
N ALA A 93 1.47 20.13 -10.18
CA ALA A 93 1.57 18.68 -10.13
C ALA A 93 1.28 18.15 -8.73
N LEU A 94 0.44 17.11 -8.68
CA LEU A 94 0.09 16.41 -7.45
C LEU A 94 1.08 15.28 -7.16
N VAL A 95 1.74 15.32 -6.00
CA VAL A 95 2.83 14.39 -5.67
C VAL A 95 2.62 13.76 -4.30
N PRO A 96 2.70 12.43 -4.16
CA PRO A 96 2.69 11.78 -2.86
C PRO A 96 3.98 12.07 -2.06
N VAL A 97 3.83 12.37 -0.76
CA VAL A 97 4.97 12.70 0.12
C VAL A 97 5.66 11.45 0.69
N CYS A 98 4.96 10.32 0.68
CA CYS A 98 5.52 9.04 1.09
C CYS A 98 4.91 7.92 0.26
N GLN A 99 5.67 6.84 0.05
CA GLN A 99 5.09 5.62 -0.49
C GLN A 99 4.17 4.98 0.56
N GLN A 100 3.00 4.55 0.14
CA GLN A 100 1.98 4.00 1.03
C GLN A 100 1.20 2.89 0.32
N ILE A 101 0.85 1.84 1.06
CA ILE A 101 -0.04 0.76 0.60
C ILE A 101 -1.25 0.75 1.53
N GLY A 102 -2.41 1.15 1.01
CA GLY A 102 -3.61 1.32 1.84
C GLY A 102 -3.34 2.30 2.97
N ARG A 103 -3.37 1.83 4.22
CA ARG A 103 -3.09 2.64 5.43
C ARG A 103 -1.62 2.58 5.89
N LEU A 104 -0.80 1.74 5.26
CA LEU A 104 0.58 1.50 5.70
C LEU A 104 1.53 2.43 4.95
N VAL A 105 2.11 3.39 5.67
CA VAL A 105 3.23 4.20 5.16
C VAL A 105 4.48 3.32 5.10
N LEU A 106 5.11 3.26 3.93
CA LEU A 106 6.33 2.51 3.72
C LEU A 106 7.54 3.36 4.13
N GLY A 107 8.38 2.80 5.00
CA GLY A 107 9.67 3.36 5.35
C GLY A 107 10.79 2.86 4.43
N GLN A 108 12.03 3.24 4.74
CA GLN A 108 13.22 2.69 4.09
C GLN A 108 13.26 1.16 4.30
N VAL A 109 13.10 0.41 3.21
CA VAL A 109 13.14 -1.05 3.26
C VAL A 109 14.60 -1.51 3.27
N ARG A 110 15.09 -1.95 4.44
CA ARG A 110 16.37 -2.66 4.51
C ARG A 110 16.15 -4.12 4.15
N MET A 111 16.58 -4.52 2.95
CA MET A 111 16.52 -5.90 2.50
C MET A 111 17.27 -6.80 3.50
N ARG A 112 16.53 -7.59 4.28
CA ARG A 112 17.07 -8.30 5.45
C ARG A 112 18.12 -9.36 5.08
N ARG A 113 18.07 -9.91 3.86
CA ARG A 113 19.05 -10.89 3.32
C ARG A 113 19.07 -10.82 1.79
N ARG A 114 20.14 -10.31 1.18
CA ARG A 114 20.43 -10.67 -0.22
C ARG A 114 20.76 -12.15 -0.25
N HIS A 115 20.21 -12.87 -1.21
CA HIS A 115 20.51 -14.28 -1.47
C HIS A 115 22.02 -14.55 -1.40
N ALA A 116 22.47 -15.22 -0.33
CA ALA A 116 23.78 -15.86 -0.28
C ALA A 116 23.90 -17.04 -1.27
N GLY A 117 22.95 -17.18 -2.21
CA GLY A 117 22.84 -18.24 -3.20
C GLY A 117 23.10 -17.80 -4.65
N LEU A 118 23.43 -16.54 -4.92
CA LEU A 118 23.90 -16.11 -6.25
C LEU A 118 25.42 -16.17 -6.41
N GLY A 119 26.16 -16.42 -5.33
CA GLY A 119 27.50 -16.97 -5.46
C GLY A 119 27.38 -18.42 -5.89
N ARG A 120 28.31 -18.93 -6.71
CA ARG A 120 28.46 -20.33 -7.16
C ARG A 120 28.56 -21.40 -6.03
N ARG A 121 28.03 -21.14 -4.84
CA ARG A 121 28.00 -22.05 -3.68
C ARG A 121 26.69 -22.82 -3.65
N ARG A 122 26.83 -24.15 -3.59
CA ARG A 122 25.72 -25.09 -3.45
C ARG A 122 24.99 -24.86 -2.12
N PRO A 123 23.64 -24.83 -2.09
CA PRO A 123 22.85 -24.68 -0.88
C PRO A 123 23.27 -25.65 0.24
N ARG A 124 23.31 -25.18 1.49
CA ARG A 124 23.83 -25.92 2.65
C ARG A 124 23.17 -27.28 2.92
N PHE A 125 21.88 -27.43 2.55
CA PHE A 125 21.17 -28.70 2.67
C PHE A 125 21.70 -29.78 1.69
N LEU A 126 22.24 -29.35 0.54
CA LEU A 126 22.91 -30.21 -0.45
C LEU A 126 24.40 -30.44 -0.14
N THR A 127 24.97 -29.75 0.84
CA THR A 127 26.38 -29.91 1.24
C THR A 127 26.58 -30.97 2.33
N ARG A 128 25.51 -31.39 3.01
CA ARG A 128 25.59 -32.29 4.18
C ARG A 128 25.71 -33.78 3.83
N ARG A 129 25.36 -34.22 2.63
CA ARG A 129 25.53 -35.63 2.22
C ARG A 129 26.71 -35.72 1.25
N LYS A 130 27.80 -36.38 1.66
CA LYS A 130 28.76 -36.94 0.70
C LYS A 130 27.98 -37.86 -0.24
N THR A 131 28.17 -37.74 -1.54
CA THR A 131 27.70 -38.77 -2.47
C THR A 131 28.33 -40.10 -2.04
N GLY A 132 27.51 -41.09 -1.68
CA GLY A 132 28.01 -42.42 -1.39
C GLY A 132 28.77 -42.96 -2.60
N ARG A 133 30.01 -43.40 -2.40
CA ARG A 133 30.80 -44.03 -3.47
C ARG A 133 30.50 -45.52 -3.41
N LEU A 134 29.81 -46.05 -4.41
CA LEU A 134 29.60 -47.49 -4.52
C LEU A 134 30.94 -48.18 -4.84
N PRO A 135 31.22 -49.36 -4.25
CA PRO A 135 32.38 -50.15 -4.62
C PRO A 135 32.28 -50.59 -6.09
N ALA A 136 33.42 -50.76 -6.77
CA ALA A 136 33.48 -51.14 -8.18
C ALA A 136 32.75 -52.47 -8.50
N ARG A 137 32.58 -53.33 -7.49
CA ARG A 137 31.68 -54.47 -7.51
C ARG A 137 30.68 -54.34 -6.36
N PRO A 138 29.37 -54.18 -6.65
CA PRO A 138 28.36 -54.19 -5.61
C PRO A 138 28.29 -55.58 -4.96
N GLN A 139 28.20 -55.61 -3.63
CA GLN A 139 27.91 -56.84 -2.90
C GLN A 139 26.45 -57.21 -3.13
N ILE A 140 26.22 -58.24 -3.93
CA ILE A 140 24.88 -58.77 -4.21
C ILE A 140 24.61 -59.88 -3.19
N HIS A 141 23.75 -59.59 -2.23
CA HIS A 141 23.26 -60.59 -1.29
C HIS A 141 22.24 -61.48 -2.04
N ARG A 142 22.55 -62.78 -2.17
CA ARG A 142 21.65 -63.77 -2.80
C ARG A 142 21.15 -64.73 -1.74
N GLY A 143 19.83 -64.94 -1.67
CA GLY A 143 19.19 -65.86 -0.71
C GLY A 143 18.66 -65.20 0.56
N GLU A 144 18.66 -63.87 0.65
CA GLU A 144 17.96 -63.14 1.70
C GLU A 144 16.46 -63.06 1.37
N ASN A 145 15.60 -63.22 2.37
CA ASN A 145 14.16 -63.00 2.22
C ASN A 145 13.94 -61.48 2.06
N GLU A 146 13.79 -61.03 0.82
CA GLU A 146 13.49 -59.64 0.50
C GLU A 146 12.21 -59.20 1.23
N ILE A 147 12.27 -58.09 1.97
CA ILE A 147 11.10 -57.51 2.62
C ILE A 147 10.28 -56.81 1.55
N ILE A 148 9.43 -57.56 0.87
CA ILE A 148 8.41 -57.06 -0.04
C ILE A 148 7.16 -56.69 0.76
N ALA A 149 6.74 -55.43 0.68
CA ALA A 149 5.41 -55.01 1.11
C ALA A 149 4.40 -55.61 0.13
N ARG A 150 3.69 -56.67 0.56
CA ARG A 150 2.50 -57.14 -0.15
C ARG A 150 1.30 -56.34 0.36
N ASN A 151 0.50 -55.81 -0.57
CA ASN A 151 -0.73 -55.07 -0.30
C ASN A 151 -1.71 -55.87 0.56
#